data_AF-A0A7Y3DJ25-F1
#
_entry.id   AF-A0A7Y3DJ25-F1
#
_cell.length_a   1.000
_cell.length_b   1.000
_cell.length_c   1.000
_cell.angle_alpha   90.00
_cell.angle_beta   90.00
_cell.angle_gamma   90.00
#
_symmetry.space_group_name_H-M   'P 1'
#
loop_
_entity.id
_entity.type
_entity.pdbx_description
1 polymer ?
#
loop_
_entity_poly.entity_id
_entity_poly.type
_entity_poly.pdbx_seq_one_letter_code
_entity_poly.pdbx_strand_id
1 'polypeptide(L)'
;NWLEQLIAESTGKDGTGIVPVAGEDLAEPDGYGDDRLFLSYQLAGEPAPGLDALANAGHPVLSVALQSPEELGAAMFAAEVATAAAGAVLGIHPFNQPDVQVAKELARQAMAGELGGGAPIEAADPADATRLAGWLAALPERAYIGISGYVPMTAGAVELLQGLRHHLRHLTGAATTVGFGPRFLHSTGQLHKGGPAAALFLQLVDEPSPDVAVPETDFTFGRLVAGQAEGDYRALEDRGQTVMRVQLGADWPAGLETLLDTVSSLA
;
A
#
# COMPACT_ATOMS: atom_id res chain seq x y z
N ASN A 1 6.34 2.29 -8.05
CA ASN A 1 6.17 3.20 -9.21
C ASN A 1 6.85 4.52 -8.85
N TRP A 2 7.55 5.23 -9.76
CA TRP A 2 8.29 6.46 -9.39
C TRP A 2 7.35 7.57 -8.89
N LEU A 3 6.17 7.68 -9.49
CA LEU A 3 5.17 8.69 -9.13
C LEU A 3 4.51 8.37 -7.80
N GLU A 4 4.22 7.09 -7.57
CA GLU A 4 3.73 6.59 -6.29
C GLU A 4 4.70 6.93 -5.16
N GLN A 5 5.98 6.67 -5.35
CA GLN A 5 7.01 7.02 -4.37
C GLN A 5 7.10 8.53 -4.15
N LEU A 6 7.16 9.31 -5.22
CA LEU A 6 7.23 10.77 -5.16
C LEU A 6 6.06 11.35 -4.36
N ILE A 7 4.82 10.96 -4.67
CA ILE A 7 3.62 11.49 -4.02
C ILE A 7 3.52 11.01 -2.57
N ALA A 8 3.68 9.71 -2.32
CA ALA A 8 3.48 9.13 -0.99
C ALA A 8 4.52 9.65 0.02
N GLU A 9 5.81 9.66 -0.34
CA GLU A 9 6.86 10.16 0.56
C GLU A 9 6.76 11.67 0.80
N SER A 10 6.40 12.43 -0.25
CA SER A 10 6.36 13.88 -0.14
C SER A 10 5.14 14.37 0.63
N THR A 11 3.98 13.71 0.45
CA THR A 11 2.70 14.22 0.94
C THR A 11 2.15 13.54 2.18
N GLY A 12 2.55 12.31 2.49
CA GLY A 12 1.99 11.53 3.60
C GLY A 12 2.54 11.95 4.96
N LYS A 13 2.10 13.09 5.49
CA LYS A 13 2.67 13.76 6.68
C LYS A 13 1.59 14.45 7.50
N ASP A 14 1.84 14.58 8.79
CA ASP A 14 1.00 15.35 9.72
C ASP A 14 -0.50 14.98 9.69
N GLY A 15 -0.82 13.71 9.42
CA GLY A 15 -2.18 13.20 9.35
C GLY A 15 -2.92 13.52 8.04
N THR A 16 -2.21 13.97 7.01
CA THR A 16 -2.77 14.30 5.69
C THR A 16 -1.88 13.77 4.58
N GLY A 17 -2.36 13.82 3.34
CA GLY A 17 -1.59 13.42 2.17
C GLY A 17 -2.46 13.00 0.99
N ILE A 18 -1.80 12.82 -0.15
CA ILE A 18 -2.42 12.24 -1.35
C ILE A 18 -2.09 10.75 -1.35
N VAL A 19 -3.10 9.91 -1.52
CA VAL A 19 -2.93 8.45 -1.64
C VAL A 19 -2.71 8.09 -3.11
N PRO A 20 -1.49 7.77 -3.56
CA PRO A 20 -1.28 7.32 -4.93
C PRO A 20 -1.77 5.87 -5.08
N VAL A 21 -2.71 5.67 -5.99
CA VAL A 21 -3.25 4.35 -6.33
C VAL A 21 -2.58 3.89 -7.63
N ALA A 22 -1.52 3.09 -7.50
CA ALA A 22 -0.79 2.58 -8.66
C ALA A 22 -1.20 1.14 -9.02
N GLY A 23 -1.20 0.84 -10.32
CA GLY A 23 -1.42 -0.51 -10.85
C GLY A 23 -2.77 -1.12 -10.47
N GLU A 24 -3.79 -0.30 -10.25
CA GLU A 24 -5.17 -0.76 -10.09
C GLU A 24 -5.78 -0.97 -11.47
N ASP A 25 -6.43 -2.11 -11.68
CA ASP A 25 -7.22 -2.30 -12.90
C ASP A 25 -8.42 -1.35 -12.91
N LEU A 26 -8.67 -0.75 -14.07
CA LEU A 26 -9.78 0.17 -14.27
C LEU A 26 -11.11 -0.55 -14.07
N ALA A 27 -11.96 0.02 -13.23
CA ALA A 27 -13.34 -0.38 -13.04
C ALA A 27 -14.27 0.45 -13.95
N GLU A 28 -15.52 0.02 -14.04
CA GLU A 28 -16.59 0.88 -14.53
C GLU A 28 -16.74 2.13 -13.64
N PRO A 29 -17.24 3.26 -14.16
CA PRO A 29 -17.25 4.52 -13.41
C PRO A 29 -17.96 4.49 -12.05
N ASP A 30 -19.01 3.69 -11.92
CA ASP A 30 -19.78 3.52 -10.68
C ASP A 30 -19.02 2.71 -9.61
N GLY A 31 -17.90 2.08 -9.98
CA GLY A 31 -17.01 1.35 -9.07
C GLY A 31 -16.06 2.24 -8.28
N TYR A 32 -16.12 3.57 -8.47
CA TYR A 32 -15.25 4.55 -7.81
C TYR A 32 -16.07 5.55 -6.99
N GLY A 33 -15.54 5.93 -5.82
CA GLY A 33 -16.04 7.07 -5.06
C GLY A 33 -15.73 8.42 -5.74
N ASP A 34 -16.32 9.50 -5.21
CA ASP A 34 -16.08 10.88 -5.65
C ASP A 34 -14.74 11.47 -5.12
N ASP A 35 -13.84 10.61 -4.68
CA ASP A 35 -12.58 10.90 -4.00
C ASP A 35 -11.35 10.54 -4.85
N ARG A 36 -11.56 10.30 -6.15
CA ARG A 36 -10.50 9.94 -7.11
C ARG A 36 -10.21 11.06 -8.10
N LEU A 37 -8.93 11.15 -8.45
CA LEU A 37 -8.46 11.82 -9.65
C LEU A 37 -7.65 10.80 -10.44
N PHE A 38 -7.94 10.67 -11.73
CA PHE A 38 -7.24 9.76 -12.62
C PHE A 38 -6.19 10.54 -13.41
N LEU A 39 -4.94 10.08 -13.34
CA LEU A 39 -3.82 10.68 -14.06
C LEU A 39 -3.24 9.65 -15.02
N SER A 40 -3.08 10.05 -16.29
CA SER A 40 -2.41 9.25 -17.29
C SER A 40 -1.26 10.00 -17.96
N TYR A 41 -0.23 9.25 -18.34
CA TYR A 41 0.82 9.68 -19.25
C TYR A 41 0.65 8.88 -20.53
N GLN A 42 0.37 9.55 -21.64
CA GLN A 42 0.05 8.91 -22.91
C GLN A 42 1.16 9.18 -23.93
N LEU A 43 1.92 8.16 -24.28
CA LEU A 43 2.91 8.24 -25.35
C LEU A 43 2.24 8.24 -26.72
N ALA A 44 2.70 9.11 -27.61
CA ALA A 44 2.19 9.21 -28.97
C ALA A 44 2.36 7.87 -29.71
N GLY A 45 1.28 7.39 -30.32
CA GLY A 45 1.25 6.11 -31.02
C GLY A 45 0.91 4.91 -30.14
N GLU A 46 0.85 5.07 -28.82
CA GLU A 46 0.34 4.02 -27.92
C GLU A 46 -1.17 4.13 -27.72
N PRO A 47 -1.86 3.00 -27.44
CA PRO A 47 -3.29 3.01 -27.13
C PRO A 47 -3.59 3.93 -25.94
N ALA A 48 -4.70 4.67 -26.03
CA ALA A 48 -5.18 5.45 -24.90
C ALA A 48 -5.55 4.52 -23.73
N PRO A 49 -5.37 4.96 -22.47
CA PRO A 49 -5.60 4.14 -21.29
C PRO A 49 -7.09 3.87 -20.98
N GLY A 50 -8.03 4.30 -21.82
CA GLY A 50 -9.46 4.01 -21.64
C GLY A 50 -10.18 4.86 -20.57
N LEU A 51 -9.65 6.06 -20.25
CA LEU A 51 -10.24 6.93 -19.21
C LEU A 51 -11.46 7.74 -19.68
N ASP A 52 -11.86 7.64 -20.94
CA ASP A 52 -12.99 8.42 -21.49
C ASP A 52 -14.31 8.12 -20.78
N ALA A 53 -14.57 6.86 -20.42
CA ALA A 53 -15.77 6.48 -19.69
C ALA A 53 -15.84 7.15 -18.32
N LEU A 54 -14.69 7.23 -17.61
CA LEU A 54 -14.58 7.91 -16.32
C LEU A 54 -14.78 9.42 -16.45
N ALA A 55 -14.16 10.05 -17.45
CA ALA A 55 -14.33 11.47 -17.73
C ALA A 55 -15.79 11.82 -18.07
N ASN A 56 -16.45 10.99 -18.90
CA ASN A 56 -17.85 11.18 -19.27
C ASN A 56 -18.81 11.00 -18.09
N ALA A 57 -18.44 10.17 -17.11
CA ALA A 57 -19.16 10.01 -15.86
C ALA A 57 -18.89 11.14 -14.84
N GLY A 58 -17.97 12.07 -15.15
CA GLY A 58 -17.69 13.26 -14.33
C GLY A 58 -16.50 13.11 -13.37
N HIS A 59 -15.78 11.99 -13.40
CA HIS A 59 -14.54 11.83 -12.64
C HIS A 59 -13.45 12.80 -13.14
N PRO A 60 -12.68 13.44 -12.25
CA PRO A 60 -11.53 14.24 -12.67
C PRO A 60 -10.48 13.39 -13.40
N VAL A 61 -10.19 13.72 -14.65
CA VAL A 61 -9.17 13.05 -15.46
C VAL A 61 -8.14 14.07 -15.94
N LEU A 62 -6.86 13.78 -15.69
CA LEU A 62 -5.71 14.50 -16.22
C LEU A 62 -4.93 13.58 -17.16
N SER A 63 -4.71 14.05 -18.40
CA SER A 63 -3.93 13.32 -19.40
C SER A 63 -2.73 14.15 -19.83
N VAL A 64 -1.54 13.62 -19.62
CA VAL A 64 -0.27 14.21 -20.04
C VAL A 64 0.18 13.51 -21.31
N ALA A 65 0.06 14.18 -22.45
CA ALA A 65 0.54 13.66 -23.72
C ALA A 65 2.07 13.78 -23.81
N LEU A 66 2.74 12.68 -24.16
CA LEU A 66 4.17 12.59 -24.43
C LEU A 66 4.37 12.31 -25.91
N GLN A 67 5.11 13.15 -26.63
CA GLN A 67 5.40 12.94 -28.05
C GLN A 67 6.50 11.89 -28.27
N SER A 68 7.40 11.74 -27.30
CA SER A 68 8.47 10.74 -27.31
C SER A 68 8.85 10.32 -25.89
N PRO A 69 9.53 9.17 -25.71
CA PRO A 69 9.94 8.69 -24.38
C PRO A 69 10.85 9.67 -23.62
N GLU A 70 11.62 10.51 -24.32
CA GLU A 70 12.50 11.51 -23.73
C GLU A 70 11.73 12.61 -22.97
N GLU A 71 10.48 12.87 -23.35
CA GLU A 71 9.61 13.82 -22.64
C GLU A 71 9.19 13.33 -21.25
N LEU A 72 9.43 12.05 -20.92
CA LEU A 72 9.22 11.53 -19.57
C LEU A 72 9.99 12.34 -18.52
N GLY A 73 11.19 12.82 -18.84
CA GLY A 73 11.96 13.67 -17.92
C GLY A 73 11.25 14.98 -17.57
N ALA A 74 10.62 15.62 -18.56
CA ALA A 74 9.83 16.83 -18.34
C ALA A 74 8.55 16.52 -17.53
N ALA A 75 7.90 15.39 -17.80
CA ALA A 75 6.75 14.90 -17.05
C ALA A 75 7.08 14.59 -15.57
N MET A 76 8.25 14.00 -15.31
CA MET A 76 8.74 13.75 -13.95
C MET A 76 8.98 15.07 -13.21
N PHE A 77 9.68 16.02 -13.84
CA PHE A 77 9.90 17.34 -13.24
C PHE A 77 8.58 18.09 -12.96
N ALA A 78 7.63 18.03 -13.89
CA ALA A 78 6.31 18.61 -13.69
C ALA A 78 5.57 17.96 -12.50
N ALA A 79 5.68 16.64 -12.34
CA ALA A 79 5.11 15.92 -11.20
C ALA A 79 5.78 16.31 -9.87
N GLU A 80 7.09 16.54 -9.86
CA GLU A 80 7.82 17.03 -8.66
C GLU A 80 7.32 18.40 -8.23
N VAL A 81 7.18 19.33 -9.18
CA VAL A 81 6.64 20.68 -8.92
C VAL A 81 5.19 20.61 -8.46
N ALA A 82 4.36 19.80 -9.12
CA ALA A 82 2.96 19.61 -8.75
C ALA A 82 2.81 19.02 -7.34
N THR A 83 3.63 18.03 -7.00
CA THR A 83 3.66 17.40 -5.67
C THR A 83 4.08 18.40 -4.60
N ALA A 84 5.09 19.23 -4.88
CA ALA A 84 5.50 20.29 -3.96
C ALA A 84 4.41 21.35 -3.75
N ALA A 85 3.73 21.77 -4.82
CA ALA A 85 2.60 22.69 -4.74
C ALA A 85 1.42 22.08 -3.95
N ALA A 86 1.10 20.81 -4.19
CA ALA A 86 0.09 20.09 -3.41
C ALA A 86 0.46 20.02 -1.92
N GLY A 87 1.72 19.74 -1.59
CA GLY A 87 2.22 19.77 -0.22
C GLY A 87 2.01 21.14 0.44
N ALA A 88 2.31 22.23 -0.26
CA ALA A 88 2.07 23.57 0.24
C ALA A 88 0.57 23.86 0.48
N VAL A 89 -0.32 23.41 -0.41
CA VAL A 89 -1.78 23.53 -0.24
C VAL A 89 -2.27 22.71 0.95
N LEU A 90 -1.71 21.52 1.17
CA LEU A 90 -2.01 20.66 2.30
C LEU A 90 -1.41 21.15 3.63
N GLY A 91 -0.58 22.20 3.60
CA GLY A 91 0.05 22.77 4.81
C GLY A 91 1.21 21.95 5.35
N ILE A 92 1.81 21.08 4.53
CA ILE A 92 2.91 20.18 4.90
C ILE A 92 4.20 20.57 4.20
N HIS A 93 5.34 20.14 4.75
CA HIS A 93 6.64 20.36 4.11
C HIS A 93 7.00 19.18 3.18
N PRO A 94 6.92 19.32 1.84
CA PRO A 94 7.07 18.17 0.95
C PRO A 94 8.47 17.54 0.96
N PHE A 95 9.52 18.29 1.34
CA PHE A 95 10.91 17.82 1.30
C PHE A 95 11.49 17.31 2.64
N ASN A 96 10.73 17.31 3.73
CA ASN A 96 11.24 16.79 5.01
C ASN A 96 10.99 15.27 5.10
N GLN A 97 11.73 14.59 5.98
CA GLN A 97 11.64 13.14 6.19
C GLN A 97 11.55 12.84 7.69
N PRO A 98 10.42 13.14 8.34
CA PRO A 98 10.29 13.02 9.80
C PRO A 98 10.45 11.58 10.28
N ASP A 99 9.95 10.60 9.53
CA ASP A 99 9.88 9.20 10.00
C ASP A 99 11.12 8.36 9.64
N VAL A 100 12.01 8.84 8.77
CA VAL A 100 13.24 8.13 8.38
C VAL A 100 14.17 7.95 9.58
N GLN A 101 14.23 8.93 10.48
CA GLN A 101 15.05 8.84 11.69
C GLN A 101 14.45 7.84 12.69
N VAL A 102 13.12 7.82 12.82
CA VAL A 102 12.39 6.89 13.70
C VAL A 102 12.56 5.45 13.21
N ALA A 103 12.44 5.21 11.91
CA ALA A 103 12.61 3.88 11.31
C ALA A 103 14.03 3.30 11.53
N LYS A 104 15.06 4.14 11.43
CA LYS A 104 16.46 3.73 11.69
C LYS A 104 16.67 3.30 13.14
N GLU A 105 16.06 4.02 14.08
CA GLU A 105 16.18 3.70 15.50
C GLU A 105 15.40 2.44 15.87
N LEU A 106 14.16 2.27 15.36
CA LEU A 106 13.37 1.06 15.57
C LEU A 106 14.04 -0.18 14.95
N ALA A 107 14.60 -0.08 13.75
CA ALA A 107 15.34 -1.18 13.13
C ALA A 107 16.56 -1.59 13.98
N ARG A 108 17.29 -0.62 14.54
CA ARG A 108 18.43 -0.88 15.45
C ARG A 108 17.98 -1.62 16.71
N GLN A 109 16.84 -1.23 17.29
CA GLN A 109 16.25 -1.87 18.46
C GLN A 109 15.73 -3.29 18.14
N ALA A 110 15.20 -3.51 16.94
CA ALA A 110 14.76 -4.84 16.48
C ALA A 110 15.95 -5.80 16.45
N MET A 111 17.04 -5.36 15.85
CA MET A 111 18.28 -6.12 15.72
C MET A 111 18.97 -6.38 17.06
N ALA A 112 18.79 -5.49 18.04
CA ALA A 112 19.26 -5.68 19.41
C ALA A 112 18.40 -6.66 20.23
N GLY A 113 17.30 -7.19 19.66
CA GLY A 113 16.34 -8.02 20.38
C GLY A 113 15.45 -7.23 21.37
N GLU A 114 15.51 -5.90 21.32
CA GLU A 114 14.82 -5.01 22.25
C GLU A 114 13.35 -4.76 21.86
N LEU A 115 12.97 -5.03 20.60
CA LEU A 115 11.55 -5.09 20.19
C LEU A 115 10.84 -6.37 20.67
N GLY A 116 11.55 -7.31 21.31
CA GLY A 116 11.00 -8.54 21.87
C GLY A 116 10.14 -8.37 23.14
N GLY A 117 9.71 -7.14 23.47
CA GLY A 117 8.91 -6.83 24.66
C GLY A 117 7.43 -6.52 24.40
N GLY A 118 6.99 -6.47 23.14
CA GLY A 118 5.59 -6.21 22.77
C GLY A 118 4.68 -7.43 23.02
N ALA A 119 3.40 -7.18 23.33
CA ALA A 119 2.40 -8.26 23.42
C ALA A 119 2.26 -8.95 22.05
N PRO A 120 2.19 -10.29 21.95
CA PRO A 120 2.12 -10.99 20.67
C PRO A 120 1.07 -10.38 19.71
N ILE A 121 1.45 -10.16 18.44
CA ILE A 121 0.47 -9.73 17.43
C ILE A 121 -0.45 -10.90 17.12
N GLU A 122 -1.75 -10.68 17.30
CA GLU A 122 -2.77 -11.66 16.95
C GLU A 122 -3.01 -11.65 15.44
N ALA A 123 -2.58 -12.71 14.75
CA ALA A 123 -2.89 -12.93 13.34
C ALA A 123 -4.24 -13.64 13.18
N ALA A 124 -5.03 -13.18 12.21
CA ALA A 124 -6.25 -13.85 11.77
C ALA A 124 -5.93 -15.03 10.84
N ASP A 125 -6.81 -16.03 10.86
CA ASP A 125 -6.85 -17.09 9.86
C ASP A 125 -7.44 -16.51 8.55
N PRO A 126 -6.89 -16.84 7.36
CA PRO A 126 -7.40 -16.34 6.09
C PRO A 126 -8.88 -16.71 5.83
N ALA A 127 -9.39 -17.78 6.44
CA ALA A 127 -10.78 -18.20 6.34
C ALA A 127 -11.73 -17.53 7.36
N ASP A 128 -11.23 -16.65 8.24
CA ASP A 128 -12.04 -16.01 9.29
C ASP A 128 -12.87 -14.84 8.71
N ALA A 129 -13.97 -15.18 8.05
CA ALA A 129 -14.92 -14.23 7.47
C ALA A 129 -15.50 -13.27 8.52
N THR A 130 -15.67 -13.71 9.77
CA THR A 130 -16.28 -12.87 10.83
C THR A 130 -15.33 -11.76 11.22
N ARG A 131 -14.05 -12.09 11.43
CA ARG A 131 -13.04 -11.09 11.77
C ARG A 131 -12.78 -10.12 10.62
N LEU A 132 -12.73 -10.63 9.39
CA LEU A 132 -12.59 -9.80 8.19
C LEU A 132 -13.76 -8.82 8.04
N ALA A 133 -15.01 -9.29 8.17
CA ALA A 133 -16.19 -8.43 8.12
C ALA A 133 -16.20 -7.38 9.24
N GLY A 134 -15.79 -7.77 10.46
CA GLY A 134 -15.65 -6.85 11.59
C GLY A 134 -14.59 -5.77 11.36
N TRP A 135 -13.45 -6.14 10.76
CA TRP A 135 -12.41 -5.19 10.38
C TRP A 135 -12.90 -4.24 9.28
N LEU A 136 -13.55 -4.74 8.22
CA LEU A 136 -14.12 -3.90 7.16
C LEU A 136 -15.21 -2.95 7.66
N ALA A 137 -16.01 -3.37 8.64
CA ALA A 137 -17.02 -2.51 9.25
C ALA A 137 -16.44 -1.31 10.01
N ALA A 138 -15.15 -1.33 10.33
CA ALA A 138 -14.43 -0.20 10.93
C ALA A 138 -13.92 0.82 9.91
N LEU A 139 -14.14 0.60 8.60
CA LEU A 139 -13.66 1.48 7.54
C LEU A 139 -14.33 2.87 7.63
N PRO A 140 -13.56 3.95 7.83
CA PRO A 140 -14.12 5.29 7.89
C PRO A 140 -14.69 5.75 6.54
N GLU A 141 -15.55 6.77 6.55
CA GLU A 141 -15.95 7.45 5.32
C GLU A 141 -14.73 8.09 4.63
N ARG A 142 -14.69 8.05 3.29
CA ARG A 142 -13.60 8.59 2.45
C ARG A 142 -12.22 8.05 2.85
N ALA A 143 -12.16 6.76 3.21
CA ALA A 143 -10.94 6.07 3.58
C ALA A 143 -10.28 5.32 2.41
N TYR A 144 -9.08 4.78 2.67
CA TYR A 144 -8.44 3.81 1.78
C TYR A 144 -8.01 2.56 2.55
N ILE A 145 -7.78 1.47 1.82
CA ILE A 145 -7.29 0.20 2.34
C ILE A 145 -5.87 -0.02 1.81
N GLY A 146 -4.90 -0.09 2.72
CA GLY A 146 -3.51 -0.44 2.39
C GLY A 146 -3.24 -1.92 2.57
N ILE A 147 -2.85 -2.62 1.50
CA ILE A 147 -2.50 -4.05 1.53
C ILE A 147 -0.98 -4.17 1.50
N SER A 148 -0.40 -4.72 2.56
CA SER A 148 1.04 -4.94 2.72
C SER A 148 1.35 -6.43 2.68
N GLY A 149 1.81 -6.93 1.52
CA GLY A 149 2.17 -8.33 1.32
C GLY A 149 3.65 -8.58 1.65
N TYR A 150 3.93 -9.18 2.80
CA TYR A 150 5.23 -9.77 3.13
C TYR A 150 5.27 -11.21 2.62
N VAL A 151 5.21 -11.34 1.29
CA VAL A 151 5.23 -12.60 0.55
C VAL A 151 6.19 -12.47 -0.64
N PRO A 152 6.66 -13.58 -1.23
CA PRO A 152 7.49 -13.53 -2.43
C PRO A 152 6.79 -12.80 -3.59
N MET A 153 7.49 -11.86 -4.22
CA MET A 153 6.97 -11.08 -5.36
C MET A 153 7.03 -11.90 -6.65
N THR A 154 6.12 -12.86 -6.78
CA THR A 154 5.93 -13.67 -7.99
C THR A 154 4.76 -13.14 -8.83
N ALA A 155 4.65 -13.58 -10.09
CA ALA A 155 3.50 -13.23 -10.93
C ALA A 155 2.17 -13.69 -10.29
N GLY A 156 2.14 -14.89 -9.71
CA GLY A 156 0.96 -15.40 -9.01
C GLY A 156 0.60 -14.59 -7.75
N ALA A 157 1.59 -14.15 -6.97
CA ALA A 157 1.33 -13.26 -5.84
C ALA A 157 0.74 -11.92 -6.30
N VAL A 158 1.26 -11.35 -7.39
CA VAL A 158 0.72 -10.12 -7.98
C VAL A 158 -0.73 -10.32 -8.40
N GLU A 159 -1.03 -11.39 -9.13
CA GLU A 159 -2.40 -11.71 -9.59
C GLU A 159 -3.37 -11.86 -8.42
N LEU A 160 -3.01 -12.64 -7.39
CA LEU A 160 -3.87 -12.84 -6.21
C LEU A 160 -4.09 -11.55 -5.42
N LEU A 161 -3.07 -10.70 -5.25
CA LEU A 161 -3.21 -9.42 -4.57
C LEU A 161 -4.03 -8.41 -5.39
N GLN A 162 -3.96 -8.47 -6.72
CA GLN A 162 -4.82 -7.69 -7.61
C GLN A 162 -6.28 -8.15 -7.53
N GLY A 163 -6.52 -9.46 -7.43
CA GLY A 163 -7.86 -10.00 -7.13
C GLY A 163 -8.36 -9.48 -5.77
N LEU A 164 -7.55 -9.60 -4.72
CA LEU A 164 -7.90 -9.19 -3.37
C LEU A 164 -8.28 -7.71 -3.31
N ARG A 165 -7.45 -6.82 -3.86
CA ARG A 165 -7.73 -5.39 -3.89
C ARG A 165 -9.00 -5.08 -4.71
N HIS A 166 -9.24 -5.80 -5.81
CA HIS A 166 -10.41 -5.60 -6.66
C HIS A 166 -11.70 -5.88 -5.88
N HIS A 167 -11.75 -7.02 -5.17
CA HIS A 167 -12.90 -7.36 -4.35
C HIS A 167 -13.08 -6.39 -3.17
N LEU A 168 -12.01 -6.00 -2.49
CA LEU A 168 -12.08 -4.99 -1.41
C LEU A 168 -12.63 -3.65 -1.91
N ARG A 169 -12.15 -3.15 -3.05
CA ARG A 169 -12.69 -1.94 -3.68
C ARG A 169 -14.16 -2.12 -4.05
N HIS A 170 -14.53 -3.24 -4.66
CA HIS A 170 -15.91 -3.49 -5.06
C HIS A 170 -16.87 -3.49 -3.86
N LEU A 171 -16.47 -4.10 -2.74
CA LEU A 171 -17.25 -4.16 -1.52
C LEU A 171 -17.42 -2.81 -0.83
N THR A 172 -16.39 -1.96 -0.89
CA THR A 172 -16.29 -0.80 0.00
C THR A 172 -16.36 0.55 -0.73
N GLY A 173 -16.12 0.57 -2.04
CA GLY A 173 -15.87 1.79 -2.83
C GLY A 173 -14.55 2.50 -2.50
N ALA A 174 -13.81 2.04 -1.49
CA ALA A 174 -12.59 2.68 -1.02
C ALA A 174 -11.40 2.41 -1.95
N ALA A 175 -10.42 3.33 -1.93
CA ALA A 175 -9.17 3.16 -2.65
C ALA A 175 -8.45 1.97 -2.06
N THR A 176 -7.78 1.20 -2.92
CA THR A 176 -6.93 0.12 -2.46
C THR A 176 -5.50 0.37 -2.91
N THR A 177 -4.51 0.15 -2.06
CA THR A 177 -3.10 0.14 -2.44
C THR A 177 -2.49 -1.22 -2.15
N VAL A 178 -1.52 -1.64 -2.95
CA VAL A 178 -0.79 -2.91 -2.76
C VAL A 178 0.70 -2.64 -2.74
N GLY A 179 1.36 -3.05 -1.66
CA GLY A 179 2.80 -2.95 -1.48
C GLY A 179 3.41 -4.30 -1.12
N PHE A 180 4.50 -4.67 -1.78
CA PHE A 180 5.32 -5.83 -1.39
C PHE A 180 6.34 -5.42 -0.33
N GLY A 181 6.28 -6.05 0.84
CA GLY A 181 7.22 -5.86 1.93
C GLY A 181 8.53 -6.61 1.66
N PRO A 182 9.68 -6.08 2.12
CA PRO A 182 9.85 -4.80 2.81
C PRO A 182 9.97 -3.59 1.86
N ARG A 183 9.91 -3.78 0.54
CA ARG A 183 10.18 -2.73 -0.46
C ARG A 183 9.32 -1.47 -0.26
N PHE A 184 8.01 -1.64 0.00
CA PHE A 184 7.10 -0.49 0.13
C PHE A 184 7.42 0.42 1.33
N LEU A 185 8.17 -0.06 2.32
CA LEU A 185 8.59 0.74 3.47
C LEU A 185 9.43 1.97 3.05
N HIS A 186 10.04 1.89 1.86
CA HIS A 186 10.81 2.95 1.24
C HIS A 186 10.06 3.65 0.09
N SER A 187 8.74 3.53 0.05
CA SER A 187 7.90 4.28 -0.89
C SER A 187 6.61 4.76 -0.24
N THR A 188 5.66 3.87 0.00
CA THR A 188 4.36 4.23 0.59
C THR A 188 4.35 4.15 2.11
N GLY A 189 5.41 3.61 2.73
CA GLY A 189 5.52 3.50 4.18
C GLY A 189 5.38 4.83 4.94
N GLN A 190 5.91 5.93 4.37
CA GLN A 190 5.72 7.28 4.93
C GLN A 190 4.24 7.67 4.92
N LEU A 191 3.53 7.44 3.81
CA LEU A 191 2.09 7.71 3.71
C LEU A 191 1.27 6.86 4.67
N HIS A 192 1.55 5.57 4.79
CA HIS A 192 0.78 4.72 5.70
C HIS A 192 0.90 5.16 7.17
N LYS A 193 2.02 5.77 7.50
CA LYS A 193 2.37 6.23 8.85
C LYS A 193 1.88 7.65 9.09
N GLY A 194 2.39 8.61 8.33
CA GLY A 194 2.12 10.03 8.50
C GLY A 194 0.90 10.55 7.72
N GLY A 195 0.30 9.74 6.85
CA GLY A 195 -0.83 10.12 6.01
C GLY A 195 -2.18 10.18 6.74
N PRO A 196 -3.29 10.26 5.98
CA PRO A 196 -4.64 10.31 6.54
C PRO A 196 -4.92 9.18 7.52
N ALA A 197 -5.55 9.50 8.66
CA ALA A 197 -6.01 8.50 9.63
C ALA A 197 -7.24 7.70 9.15
N ALA A 198 -7.90 8.16 8.09
CA ALA A 198 -8.98 7.45 7.44
C ALA A 198 -8.42 6.30 6.58
N ALA A 199 -7.93 5.26 7.23
CA ALA A 199 -7.34 4.10 6.57
C ALA A 199 -7.53 2.81 7.38
N LEU A 200 -7.63 1.69 6.66
CA LEU A 200 -7.44 0.36 7.23
C LEU A 200 -6.24 -0.30 6.57
N PHE A 201 -5.47 -1.07 7.33
CA PHE A 201 -4.31 -1.80 6.82
C PHE A 201 -4.48 -3.31 6.97
N LEU A 202 -4.22 -4.02 5.88
CA LEU A 202 -4.21 -5.47 5.82
C LEU A 202 -2.77 -5.93 5.60
N GLN A 203 -2.15 -6.49 6.64
CA GLN A 203 -0.80 -7.02 6.56
C GLN A 203 -0.87 -8.54 6.36
N LEU A 204 -0.27 -9.02 5.28
CA LEU A 204 -0.24 -10.43 4.91
C LEU A 204 1.18 -10.94 5.12
N VAL A 205 1.35 -12.01 5.88
CA VAL A 205 2.64 -12.61 6.21
C VAL A 205 2.63 -14.10 5.87
N ASP A 206 3.75 -14.61 5.34
CA ASP A 206 3.95 -16.03 5.07
C ASP A 206 4.79 -16.72 6.17
N GLU A 207 5.05 -18.02 5.98
CA GLU A 207 6.09 -18.76 6.69
C GLU A 207 7.18 -19.15 5.68
N PRO A 208 8.26 -18.35 5.55
CA PRO A 208 9.27 -18.56 4.52
C PRO A 208 9.91 -19.94 4.59
N SER A 209 9.96 -20.64 3.45
CA SER A 209 10.66 -21.91 3.30
C SER A 209 11.27 -22.05 1.89
N PRO A 210 12.58 -22.36 1.76
CA PRO A 210 13.55 -22.53 2.85
C PRO A 210 13.92 -21.20 3.50
N ASP A 211 14.14 -21.21 4.80
CA ASP A 211 14.68 -20.05 5.52
C ASP A 211 16.22 -20.05 5.47
N VAL A 212 16.80 -19.03 4.86
CA VAL A 212 18.24 -18.96 4.55
C VAL A 212 18.95 -18.07 5.56
N ALA A 213 20.11 -18.52 6.07
CA ALA A 213 20.95 -17.71 6.94
C ALA A 213 21.47 -16.46 6.20
N VAL A 214 21.47 -15.32 6.89
CA VAL A 214 22.09 -14.10 6.36
C VAL A 214 23.60 -14.20 6.62
N PRO A 215 24.46 -14.10 5.59
CA PRO A 215 25.92 -14.21 5.75
C PRO A 215 26.45 -13.26 6.83
N GLU A 216 27.38 -13.75 7.64
CA GLU A 216 28.07 -12.97 8.70
C GLU A 216 27.16 -12.46 9.83
N THR A 217 25.98 -13.05 10.01
CA THR A 217 25.04 -12.73 11.10
C THR A 217 24.54 -13.98 11.83
N ASP A 218 23.80 -13.79 12.92
CA ASP A 218 23.18 -14.84 13.74
C ASP A 218 21.67 -15.03 13.47
N PHE A 219 21.16 -14.49 12.37
CA PHE A 219 19.75 -14.57 11.97
C PHE A 219 19.58 -14.98 10.50
N THR A 220 18.32 -15.21 10.12
CA THR A 220 17.92 -15.68 8.79
C THR A 220 17.13 -14.60 8.05
N PHE A 221 16.99 -14.74 6.73
CA PHE A 221 16.17 -13.82 5.93
C PHE A 221 14.71 -13.86 6.36
N GLY A 222 14.17 -15.02 6.73
CA GLY A 222 12.82 -15.14 7.29
C GLY A 222 12.66 -14.36 8.59
N ARG A 223 13.63 -14.46 9.52
CA ARG A 223 13.63 -13.63 10.75
C ARG A 223 13.74 -12.14 10.44
N LEU A 224 14.52 -11.76 9.44
CA LEU A 224 14.67 -10.36 9.02
C LEU A 224 13.38 -9.79 8.41
N VAL A 225 12.69 -10.56 7.57
CA VAL A 225 11.40 -10.16 6.97
C VAL A 225 10.31 -10.10 8.03
N ALA A 226 10.21 -11.10 8.91
CA ALA A 226 9.27 -11.12 10.02
C ALA A 226 9.48 -9.93 10.97
N GLY A 227 10.74 -9.59 11.29
CA GLY A 227 11.07 -8.41 12.10
C GLY A 227 10.66 -7.10 11.44
N GLN A 228 10.77 -6.99 10.10
CA GLN A 228 10.31 -5.82 9.36
C GLN A 228 8.78 -5.73 9.29
N ALA A 229 8.07 -6.87 9.16
CA ALA A 229 6.61 -6.92 9.22
C ALA A 229 6.08 -6.54 10.61
N GLU A 230 6.70 -7.05 11.68
CA GLU A 230 6.42 -6.67 13.07
C GLU A 230 6.64 -5.16 13.27
N GLY A 231 7.82 -4.64 12.91
CA GLY A 231 8.14 -3.23 13.08
C GLY A 231 7.18 -2.30 12.32
N ASP A 232 6.74 -2.71 11.12
CA ASP A 232 5.74 -1.95 10.37
C ASP A 232 4.36 -1.97 11.03
N TYR A 233 3.89 -3.15 11.48
CA TYR A 233 2.60 -3.29 12.17
C TYR A 233 2.55 -2.40 13.41
N ARG A 234 3.58 -2.46 14.26
CA ARG A 234 3.69 -1.61 15.46
C ARG A 234 3.72 -0.13 15.13
N ALA A 235 4.47 0.25 14.10
CA ALA A 235 4.55 1.65 13.69
C ALA A 235 3.22 2.21 13.15
N LEU A 236 2.34 1.35 12.64
CA LEU A 236 0.96 1.68 12.28
C LEU A 236 0.08 1.80 13.54
N GLU A 237 0.12 0.80 14.43
CA GLU A 237 -0.61 0.83 15.70
C GLU A 237 -0.27 2.06 16.56
N ASP A 238 1.02 2.38 16.70
CA ASP A 238 1.52 3.52 17.47
C ASP A 238 1.01 4.87 16.92
N ARG A 239 0.65 4.91 15.63
CA ARG A 239 0.04 6.07 14.98
C ARG A 239 -1.49 6.02 14.97
N GLY A 240 -2.08 5.07 15.67
CA GLY A 240 -3.54 4.91 15.78
C GLY A 240 -4.20 4.35 14.52
N GLN A 241 -3.42 3.79 13.59
CA GLN A 241 -3.96 3.17 12.39
C GLN A 241 -4.56 1.80 12.71
N THR A 242 -5.67 1.45 12.07
CA THR A 242 -6.31 0.14 12.28
C THR A 242 -5.69 -0.90 11.36
N VAL A 243 -4.96 -1.86 11.93
CA VAL A 243 -4.23 -2.88 11.18
C VAL A 243 -4.66 -4.30 11.56
N MET A 244 -4.97 -5.12 10.55
CA MET A 244 -5.23 -6.55 10.70
C MET A 244 -4.09 -7.33 10.05
N ARG A 245 -3.49 -8.25 10.82
CA ARG A 245 -2.52 -9.22 10.29
C ARG A 245 -3.25 -10.51 9.93
N VAL A 246 -2.96 -11.08 8.77
CA VAL A 246 -3.41 -12.42 8.35
C VAL A 246 -2.18 -13.30 8.15
N GLN A 247 -2.18 -14.48 8.76
CA GLN A 247 -1.13 -15.47 8.59
C GLN A 247 -1.49 -16.43 7.45
N LEU A 248 -0.72 -16.42 6.37
CA LEU A 248 -0.98 -17.24 5.18
C LEU A 248 -0.43 -18.66 5.30
N GLY A 249 0.47 -18.90 6.27
CA GLY A 249 1.12 -20.18 6.51
C GLY A 249 2.23 -20.50 5.50
N ALA A 250 2.73 -21.76 5.56
CA ALA A 250 3.82 -22.23 4.70
C ALA A 250 3.41 -22.38 3.22
N ASP A 251 2.16 -22.77 2.96
CA ASP A 251 1.55 -22.74 1.62
C ASP A 251 0.83 -21.40 1.40
N TRP A 252 1.61 -20.32 1.45
CA TRP A 252 1.08 -18.96 1.37
C TRP A 252 0.24 -18.67 0.11
N PRO A 253 0.46 -19.28 -1.07
CA PRO A 253 -0.45 -19.11 -2.20
C PRO A 253 -1.86 -19.61 -1.87
N ALA A 254 -1.98 -20.82 -1.31
CA ALA A 254 -3.27 -21.39 -0.91
C ALA A 254 -3.92 -20.58 0.22
N GLY A 255 -3.12 -20.06 1.17
CA GLY A 255 -3.61 -19.14 2.20
C GLY A 255 -4.17 -17.85 1.62
N LEU A 256 -3.50 -17.29 0.59
CA LEU A 256 -3.94 -16.06 -0.07
C LEU A 256 -5.18 -16.28 -0.95
N GLU A 257 -5.27 -17.42 -1.64
CA GLU A 257 -6.48 -17.86 -2.34
C GLU A 257 -7.67 -18.00 -1.37
N THR A 258 -7.45 -18.63 -0.21
CA THR A 258 -8.48 -18.75 0.83
C THR A 258 -8.95 -17.39 1.33
N LEU A 259 -8.03 -16.44 1.53
CA LEU A 259 -8.38 -15.07 1.92
C LEU A 259 -9.19 -14.37 0.82
N LEU A 260 -8.78 -14.52 -0.44
CA LEU A 260 -9.49 -13.96 -1.59
C LEU A 260 -10.92 -14.50 -1.70
N ASP A 261 -11.11 -15.81 -1.56
CA ASP A 261 -12.42 -16.45 -1.55
C ASP A 261 -13.28 -15.94 -0.38
N THR A 262 -12.65 -15.78 0.79
CA THR A 262 -13.32 -15.27 2.00
C THR A 262 -13.81 -13.83 1.79
N VAL A 263 -12.97 -12.95 1.26
CA VAL A 263 -13.36 -11.57 0.90
C VAL A 263 -14.47 -11.58 -0.14
N SER A 264 -14.34 -12.41 -1.17
CA SER A 264 -15.35 -12.51 -2.24
C SER A 264 -16.70 -12.96 -1.72
N SER A 265 -16.74 -13.79 -0.68
CA SER A 265 -17.97 -14.27 -0.05
C SER A 265 -18.70 -13.22 0.80
N LEU A 266 -18.07 -12.08 1.08
CA LEU A 266 -18.69 -10.96 1.81
C LEU A 266 -19.54 -10.04 0.91
N ALA A 267 -19.51 -10.26 -0.41
CA ALA A 267 -20.23 -9.46 -1.42
C ALA A 267 -21.71 -9.84 -1.54
#